data_AF-A0A966SA37-F1
#
_entry.id   AF-A0A966SA37-F1
#
_cell.length_a   1.000
_cell.length_b   1.000
_cell.length_c   1.000
_cell.angle_alpha   90.00
_cell.angle_beta   90.00
_cell.angle_gamma   90.00
#
_symmetry.space_group_name_H-M   'P 1'
#
loop_
_entity.id
_entity.type
_entity.pdbx_description
1 polymer ?
#
loop_
_entity_poly.entity_id
_entity_poly.type
_entity_poly.pdbx_seq_one_letter_code
_entity_poly.pdbx_strand_id
1 'polypeptide(L)'
;MKTIRFNYSSILFGQQSRLEYSYRLKGFENGWSPWSDKTEKEYTNLPEGKYVFEVKARNNLGNESSITSYSFTVLPPWYRTSWAYALYIILVAGLFVLMYQIQKRKFSKQKERIEEEKKRLLYIHELERNNAQNEIVSLQNEKLEAEINFKNSELASSTMHLVKKGELLSKIKDELSHALKNIDNKVAIQEIKKVIKSVSDDDKVDQEWDAFAKHFDKVHSDFVVSLKKKYATLTANEVKLCIYLRMNLSSKEIAQLMNISVRGVEISRYRLRKKIGIPSEVNLFDHLMTIDGNSASA
;
A
#
# COMPACT_ATOMS: atom_id res chain seq x y z
N MET A 1 -24.23 48.03 -53.20
CA MET A 1 -24.35 48.35 -54.63
C MET A 1 -23.27 49.38 -54.95
N LYS A 2 -22.36 49.11 -55.88
CA LYS A 2 -21.41 50.13 -56.35
C LYS A 2 -22.06 50.84 -57.54
N THR A 3 -22.31 52.13 -57.38
CA THR A 3 -22.92 52.98 -58.38
C THR A 3 -21.94 54.09 -58.74
N ILE A 4 -21.71 54.30 -60.03
CA ILE A 4 -20.85 55.37 -60.54
C ILE A 4 -21.70 56.24 -61.46
N ARG A 5 -21.76 57.54 -61.16
CA ARG A 5 -22.48 58.53 -61.97
C ARG A 5 -21.47 59.44 -62.67
N PHE A 6 -21.65 59.61 -63.98
CA PHE A 6 -20.89 60.54 -64.81
C PHE A 6 -21.79 61.71 -65.17
N ASN A 7 -21.30 62.92 -64.91
CA ASN A 7 -21.92 64.17 -65.39
C ASN A 7 -20.99 64.78 -66.43
N TYR A 8 -21.54 65.20 -67.56
CA TYR A 8 -20.78 65.76 -68.68
C TYR A 8 -21.51 66.95 -69.28
N SER A 9 -20.75 67.95 -69.73
CA SER A 9 -21.26 69.16 -70.36
C SER A 9 -20.31 69.64 -71.45
N SER A 10 -20.85 70.37 -72.43
CA SER A 10 -20.07 71.03 -73.48
C SER A 10 -20.09 72.55 -73.29
N ILE A 11 -18.99 73.22 -73.67
CA ILE A 11 -18.76 74.66 -73.46
C ILE A 11 -19.42 75.52 -74.58
N LEU A 12 -20.23 74.92 -75.46
CA LEU A 12 -20.89 75.63 -76.57
C LEU A 12 -22.00 76.57 -76.04
N PHE A 13 -21.63 77.78 -75.63
CA PHE A 13 -22.53 78.81 -75.12
C PHE A 13 -22.95 79.76 -76.27
N GLY A 14 -23.97 79.37 -77.04
CA GLY A 14 -24.51 80.15 -78.16
C GLY A 14 -25.97 79.81 -78.44
N GLN A 15 -26.78 80.82 -78.78
CA GLN A 15 -28.26 80.81 -78.85
C GLN A 15 -28.89 79.49 -79.32
N GLN A 16 -29.63 78.85 -78.42
CA GLN A 16 -30.71 77.86 -78.68
C GLN A 16 -30.37 76.64 -79.58
N SER A 17 -29.13 76.14 -79.57
CA SER A 17 -28.84 74.82 -80.17
C SER A 17 -29.16 73.70 -79.17
N ARG A 18 -29.98 72.72 -79.54
CA ARG A 18 -30.18 71.51 -78.70
C ARG A 18 -28.91 70.66 -78.83
N LEU A 19 -28.09 70.66 -77.80
CA LEU A 19 -26.92 69.79 -77.74
C LEU A 19 -27.37 68.38 -77.39
N GLU A 20 -26.93 67.41 -78.19
CA GLU A 20 -27.12 66.01 -77.88
C GLU A 20 -25.78 65.34 -77.62
N TYR A 21 -25.78 64.39 -76.70
CA TYR A 21 -24.61 63.66 -76.27
C TYR A 21 -24.78 62.19 -76.63
N SER A 22 -23.65 61.57 -76.98
CA SER A 22 -23.53 60.14 -77.13
C SER A 22 -22.34 59.69 -76.28
N TYR A 23 -22.54 58.64 -75.50
CA TYR A 23 -21.54 58.11 -74.59
C TYR A 23 -21.35 56.61 -74.80
N ARG A 24 -20.22 56.08 -74.34
CA ARG A 24 -19.99 54.63 -74.22
C ARG A 24 -19.03 54.33 -73.09
N LEU A 25 -19.23 53.18 -72.44
CA LEU A 25 -18.26 52.65 -71.47
C LEU A 25 -17.48 51.49 -72.10
N LYS A 26 -16.27 51.77 -72.60
CA LYS A 26 -15.38 50.71 -73.12
C LYS A 26 -15.03 49.73 -72.00
N GLY A 27 -15.21 48.44 -72.29
CA GLY A 27 -15.09 47.34 -71.33
C GLY A 27 -16.43 46.88 -70.73
N PHE A 28 -17.53 47.59 -71.00
CA PHE A 28 -18.89 47.20 -70.59
C PHE A 28 -19.89 47.20 -71.76
N GLU A 29 -19.80 48.19 -72.65
CA GLU A 29 -20.68 48.36 -73.82
C GLU A 29 -19.89 48.19 -75.13
N ASN A 30 -20.53 47.61 -76.16
CA ASN A 30 -19.91 47.33 -77.46
C ASN A 30 -20.06 48.49 -78.48
N GLY A 31 -20.86 49.51 -78.19
CA GLY A 31 -21.18 50.59 -79.12
C GLY A 31 -21.51 51.90 -78.43
N TRP A 32 -21.70 52.95 -79.21
CA TRP A 32 -22.15 54.27 -78.74
C TRP A 32 -23.64 54.25 -78.38
N SER A 33 -24.03 55.00 -77.36
CA SER A 33 -25.43 55.22 -77.03
C SER A 33 -26.14 56.00 -78.15
N PRO A 34 -27.47 55.85 -78.27
CA PRO A 34 -28.28 56.83 -78.99
C PRO A 34 -28.00 58.25 -78.47
N TRP A 35 -28.16 59.22 -79.36
CA TRP A 35 -28.02 60.63 -79.03
C TRP A 35 -29.15 61.07 -78.09
N SER A 36 -28.81 61.77 -77.02
CA SER A 36 -29.76 62.26 -76.03
C SER A 36 -29.30 63.61 -75.47
N ASP A 37 -30.26 64.44 -75.08
CA ASP A 37 -30.04 65.72 -74.37
C ASP A 37 -29.65 65.54 -72.89
N LYS A 38 -29.66 64.30 -72.37
CA LYS A 38 -29.25 64.00 -71.00
C LYS A 38 -27.75 64.23 -70.79
N THR A 39 -27.42 64.99 -69.76
CA THR A 39 -26.05 65.32 -69.35
C THR A 39 -25.50 64.42 -68.25
N GLU A 40 -26.22 63.35 -67.90
CA GLU A 40 -25.80 62.38 -66.88
C GLU A 40 -26.04 60.94 -67.32
N LYS A 41 -25.14 60.05 -66.88
CA LYS A 41 -25.28 58.60 -67.03
C LYS A 41 -24.83 57.90 -65.76
N GLU A 42 -25.69 57.01 -65.26
CA GLU A 42 -25.42 56.16 -64.11
C GLU A 42 -25.15 54.71 -64.55
N TYR A 43 -24.08 54.12 -64.00
CA TYR A 43 -23.75 52.71 -64.13
C TYR A 43 -23.80 52.03 -62.77
N THR A 44 -24.54 50.93 -62.68
CA THR A 44 -24.68 50.10 -61.47
C THR A 44 -24.04 48.74 -61.68
N ASN A 45 -23.43 48.19 -60.62
CA ASN A 45 -22.95 46.81 -60.59
C ASN A 45 -21.90 46.47 -61.66
N LEU A 46 -20.98 47.40 -61.91
CA LEU A 46 -19.84 47.17 -62.80
C LEU A 46 -18.92 46.07 -62.23
N PRO A 47 -18.60 45.03 -63.02
CA PRO A 47 -17.63 44.01 -62.65
C PRO A 47 -16.23 44.58 -62.33
N GLU A 48 -15.38 43.76 -61.73
CA GLU A 48 -13.96 44.10 -61.53
C GLU A 48 -13.23 44.16 -62.87
N GLY A 49 -12.55 45.28 -63.15
CA GLY A 49 -11.96 45.53 -64.46
C GLY A 49 -11.52 46.97 -64.70
N LYS A 50 -10.88 47.19 -65.85
CA LYS A 50 -10.49 48.52 -66.34
C LYS A 50 -11.54 49.04 -67.32
N TYR A 51 -12.00 50.26 -67.10
CA TYR A 51 -13.03 50.89 -67.92
C TYR A 51 -12.58 52.25 -68.42
N VAL A 52 -13.05 52.63 -69.61
CA VAL A 52 -12.85 53.97 -70.18
C VAL A 52 -14.21 54.52 -70.57
N PHE A 53 -14.65 55.56 -69.87
CA PHE A 53 -15.85 56.30 -70.22
C PHE A 53 -15.51 57.29 -71.33
N GLU A 54 -16.24 57.25 -72.44
CA GLU A 54 -16.07 58.15 -73.57
C GLU A 54 -17.38 58.89 -73.85
N VAL A 55 -17.28 60.19 -74.12
CA VAL A 55 -18.43 61.04 -74.46
C VAL A 55 -18.09 61.97 -75.61
N LYS A 56 -19.06 62.18 -76.49
CA LYS A 56 -19.01 63.18 -77.56
C LYS A 56 -20.34 63.93 -77.63
N ALA A 57 -20.31 65.19 -78.03
CA ALA A 57 -21.48 66.04 -78.21
C ALA A 57 -21.69 66.32 -79.70
N ARG A 58 -22.94 66.55 -80.13
CA ARG A 58 -23.26 67.09 -81.45
C ARG A 58 -24.21 68.28 -81.32
N ASN A 59 -24.10 69.22 -82.25
CA ASN A 59 -25.03 70.35 -82.36
C ASN A 59 -26.15 70.05 -83.38
N ASN A 60 -27.13 70.96 -83.50
CA ASN A 60 -28.25 70.85 -84.46
C ASN A 60 -27.82 70.81 -85.94
N LEU A 61 -26.57 71.18 -86.26
CA LEU A 61 -26.00 71.15 -87.61
C LEU A 61 -25.28 69.82 -87.91
N GLY A 62 -25.27 68.89 -86.96
CA GLY A 62 -24.60 67.58 -87.10
C GLY A 62 -23.10 67.61 -86.84
N ASN A 63 -22.54 68.74 -86.40
CA ASN A 63 -21.11 68.82 -86.07
C ASN A 63 -20.84 68.12 -84.73
N GLU A 64 -20.00 67.09 -84.75
CA GLU A 64 -19.57 66.35 -83.57
C GLU A 64 -18.33 66.98 -82.91
N SER A 65 -18.26 66.91 -81.57
CA SER A 65 -17.09 67.29 -80.80
C SER A 65 -15.99 66.21 -80.84
N SER A 66 -14.77 66.58 -80.47
CA SER A 66 -13.75 65.59 -80.10
C SER A 66 -14.26 64.70 -78.96
N ILE A 67 -13.88 63.42 -78.99
CA ILE A 67 -14.22 62.46 -77.95
C ILE A 67 -13.42 62.81 -76.69
N THR A 68 -14.10 62.99 -75.56
CA THR A 68 -13.48 63.14 -74.24
C THR A 68 -13.51 61.80 -73.52
N SER A 69 -12.40 61.38 -72.91
CA SER A 69 -12.28 60.08 -72.25
C SER A 69 -11.80 60.17 -70.79
N TYR A 70 -12.31 59.28 -69.94
CA TYR A 70 -11.90 59.14 -68.54
C TYR A 70 -11.72 57.65 -68.18
N SER A 71 -10.52 57.28 -67.73
CA SER A 71 -10.17 55.91 -67.38
C SER A 71 -10.23 55.66 -65.88
N PHE A 72 -10.91 54.58 -65.46
CA PHE A 72 -10.96 54.14 -64.05
C PHE A 72 -10.89 52.61 -63.94
N THR A 73 -10.57 52.11 -62.75
CA THR A 73 -10.49 50.67 -62.47
C THR A 73 -11.36 50.31 -61.28
N VAL A 74 -12.23 49.31 -61.43
CA VAL A 74 -13.02 48.76 -60.33
C VAL A 74 -12.20 47.63 -59.70
N LEU A 75 -11.70 47.87 -58.49
CA LEU A 75 -10.92 46.88 -57.74
C LEU A 75 -11.81 45.70 -57.25
N PRO A 76 -11.28 44.46 -57.26
CA PRO A 76 -11.99 43.30 -56.75
C PRO A 76 -12.24 43.44 -55.23
N PRO A 77 -13.26 42.76 -54.69
CA PRO A 77 -13.50 42.74 -53.24
C PRO A 77 -12.30 42.19 -52.46
N TRP A 78 -12.01 42.79 -51.30
CA TRP A 78 -10.84 42.46 -50.49
C TRP A 78 -10.75 40.96 -50.10
N TYR A 79 -11.88 40.28 -49.93
CA TYR A 79 -11.95 38.85 -49.57
C TYR A 79 -11.57 37.88 -50.72
N ARG A 80 -11.39 38.38 -51.96
CA ARG A 80 -10.92 37.58 -53.12
C ARG A 80 -9.45 37.82 -53.47
N THR A 81 -8.72 38.52 -52.63
CA THR A 81 -7.29 38.80 -52.81
C THR A 81 -6.43 37.62 -52.34
N SER A 82 -5.23 37.45 -52.89
CA SER A 82 -4.31 36.36 -52.52
C SER A 82 -3.94 36.37 -51.02
N TRP A 83 -3.82 37.56 -50.41
CA TRP A 83 -3.53 37.66 -48.98
C TRP A 83 -4.71 37.22 -48.10
N ALA A 84 -5.96 37.40 -48.56
CA ALA A 84 -7.14 36.91 -47.85
C ALA A 84 -7.18 35.37 -47.81
N TYR A 85 -6.79 34.71 -48.91
CA TYR A 85 -6.64 33.25 -48.93
C TYR A 85 -5.54 32.78 -47.97
N ALA A 86 -4.40 33.48 -47.90
CA ALA A 86 -3.35 33.17 -46.92
C ALA A 86 -3.87 33.29 -45.48
N LEU A 87 -4.67 34.32 -45.18
CA LEU A 87 -5.29 34.49 -43.87
C LEU A 87 -6.29 33.38 -43.53
N TYR A 88 -7.10 32.91 -44.50
CA TYR A 88 -7.99 31.76 -44.29
C TYR A 88 -7.22 30.47 -43.99
N ILE A 89 -6.11 30.22 -44.70
CA ILE A 89 -5.25 29.06 -44.43
C ILE A 89 -4.69 29.13 -43.01
N ILE A 90 -4.22 30.32 -42.57
CA ILE A 90 -3.70 30.52 -41.21
C ILE A 90 -4.80 30.29 -40.16
N LEU A 91 -6.01 30.79 -40.38
CA LEU A 91 -7.13 30.58 -39.46
C LEU A 91 -7.50 29.09 -39.33
N VAL A 92 -7.54 28.37 -40.46
CA VAL A 92 -7.82 26.93 -40.48
C VAL A 92 -6.70 26.16 -39.77
N ALA A 93 -5.43 26.47 -40.04
CA ALA A 93 -4.30 25.87 -39.35
C ALA A 93 -4.32 26.16 -37.84
N GLY A 94 -4.67 27.38 -37.44
CA GLY A 94 -4.86 27.77 -36.05
C GLY A 94 -5.96 26.95 -35.35
N LEU A 95 -7.07 26.70 -36.05
CA LEU A 95 -8.16 25.85 -35.55
C LEU A 95 -7.69 24.40 -35.34
N PHE A 96 -6.93 23.84 -36.28
CA PHE A 96 -6.33 22.51 -36.11
C PHE A 96 -5.35 22.44 -34.95
N VAL A 97 -4.50 23.45 -34.77
CA VAL A 97 -3.56 23.52 -33.63
C VAL A 97 -4.31 23.62 -32.31
N LEU A 98 -5.36 24.44 -32.24
CA LEU A 98 -6.19 24.59 -31.04
C LEU A 98 -6.92 23.28 -30.70
N MET A 99 -7.49 22.61 -31.70
CA MET A 99 -8.12 21.29 -31.53
C MET A 99 -7.10 20.26 -31.00
N TYR A 100 -5.90 20.22 -31.59
CA TYR A 100 -4.83 19.32 -31.15
C TYR A 100 -4.41 19.60 -29.69
N GLN A 101 -4.25 20.87 -29.30
CA GLN A 101 -3.89 21.24 -27.93
C GLN A 101 -4.97 20.85 -26.91
N ILE A 102 -6.25 21.07 -27.24
CA ILE A 102 -7.38 20.66 -26.38
C ILE A 102 -7.38 19.15 -26.20
N GLN A 103 -7.22 18.39 -27.30
CA GLN A 103 -7.21 16.93 -27.26
C GLN A 103 -6.05 16.40 -26.41
N LYS A 104 -4.85 16.98 -26.59
CA LYS A 104 -3.65 16.63 -25.80
C LYS A 104 -3.86 16.87 -24.30
N ARG A 105 -4.44 18.02 -23.93
CA ARG A 105 -4.75 18.34 -22.53
C ARG A 105 -5.78 17.38 -21.93
N LYS A 106 -6.85 17.05 -22.65
CA LYS A 106 -7.86 16.08 -22.20
C LYS A 106 -7.25 14.70 -21.95
N PHE A 107 -6.42 14.22 -22.88
CA PHE A 107 -5.78 12.91 -22.77
C PHE A 107 -4.82 12.82 -21.60
N SER A 108 -4.05 13.89 -21.35
CA SER A 108 -3.14 13.96 -20.19
C SER A 108 -3.89 13.83 -18.86
N LYS A 109 -5.02 14.55 -18.71
CA LYS A 109 -5.84 14.48 -17.48
C LYS A 109 -6.51 13.12 -17.28
N GLN A 110 -6.92 12.46 -18.37
CA GLN A 110 -7.48 11.10 -18.27
C GLN A 110 -6.42 10.10 -17.82
N LYS A 111 -5.20 10.20 -18.36
CA LYS A 111 -4.07 9.36 -17.93
C LYS A 111 -3.75 9.53 -16.45
N GLU A 112 -3.70 10.78 -15.98
CA GLU A 112 -3.45 11.11 -14.58
C GLU A 112 -4.50 10.48 -13.66
N ARG A 113 -5.79 10.62 -13.97
CA ARG A 113 -6.88 9.96 -13.21
C ARG A 113 -6.75 8.45 -13.17
N ILE A 114 -6.46 7.81 -14.30
CA ILE A 114 -6.27 6.35 -14.37
C ILE A 114 -5.07 5.93 -13.51
N GLU A 115 -4.01 6.72 -13.50
CA GLU A 115 -2.82 6.45 -12.68
C GLU A 115 -3.10 6.63 -11.17
N GLU A 116 -3.86 7.65 -10.80
CA GLU A 116 -4.34 7.87 -9.42
C GLU A 116 -5.25 6.74 -8.95
N GLU A 117 -6.22 6.32 -9.77
CA GLU A 117 -7.10 5.18 -9.48
C GLU A 117 -6.31 3.89 -9.30
N LYS A 118 -5.31 3.64 -10.16
CA LYS A 118 -4.42 2.49 -10.03
C LYS A 118 -3.60 2.54 -8.73
N LYS A 119 -3.04 3.70 -8.38
CA LYS A 119 -2.31 3.88 -7.11
C LYS A 119 -3.21 3.65 -5.91
N ARG A 120 -4.44 4.16 -5.94
CA ARG A 120 -5.43 3.96 -4.88
C ARG A 120 -5.79 2.48 -4.74
N LEU A 121 -6.00 1.77 -5.85
CA LEU A 121 -6.31 0.35 -5.83
C LEU A 121 -5.15 -0.48 -5.26
N LEU A 122 -3.92 -0.18 -5.67
CA LEU A 122 -2.72 -0.83 -5.12
C LEU A 122 -2.59 -0.60 -3.61
N TYR A 123 -2.83 0.62 -3.15
CA TYR A 123 -2.79 0.97 -1.73
C TYR A 123 -3.85 0.19 -0.91
N ILE A 124 -5.07 0.08 -1.43
CA ILE A 124 -6.13 -0.71 -0.77
C ILE A 124 -5.73 -2.19 -0.68
N HIS A 125 -5.21 -2.75 -1.77
CA HIS A 125 -4.78 -4.14 -1.79
C HIS A 125 -3.61 -4.43 -0.84
N GLU A 126 -2.68 -3.48 -0.71
CA GLU A 126 -1.58 -3.55 0.27
C GLU A 126 -2.10 -3.50 1.71
N LEU A 127 -3.10 -2.65 1.98
CA LEU A 127 -3.75 -2.57 3.29
C LEU A 127 -4.48 -3.88 3.65
N GLU A 128 -5.22 -4.45 2.70
CA GLU A 128 -5.89 -5.75 2.86
C GLU A 128 -4.87 -6.87 3.13
N ARG A 129 -3.76 -6.89 2.39
CA ARG A 129 -2.68 -7.87 2.59
C ARG A 129 -2.03 -7.73 3.97
N ASN A 130 -1.76 -6.50 4.42
CA ASN A 130 -1.20 -6.26 5.74
C ASN A 130 -2.16 -6.67 6.86
N ASN A 131 -3.46 -6.36 6.71
CA ASN A 131 -4.47 -6.78 7.68
C ASN A 131 -4.58 -8.31 7.76
N ALA A 132 -4.64 -9.00 6.62
CA ALA A 132 -4.65 -10.46 6.58
C ALA A 132 -3.37 -11.06 7.18
N GLN A 133 -2.21 -10.45 6.92
CA GLN A 133 -0.94 -10.89 7.51
C GLN A 133 -0.94 -10.72 9.03
N ASN A 134 -1.44 -9.59 9.54
CA ASN A 134 -1.56 -9.33 10.97
C ASN A 134 -2.51 -10.32 11.64
N GLU A 135 -3.63 -10.64 10.99
CA GLU A 135 -4.59 -11.64 11.48
C GLU A 135 -3.96 -13.05 11.54
N ILE A 136 -3.19 -13.44 10.51
CA ILE A 136 -2.44 -14.70 10.51
C ILE A 136 -1.45 -14.73 11.68
N VAL A 137 -0.72 -13.64 11.92
CA VAL A 137 0.23 -13.55 13.03
C VAL A 137 -0.48 -13.64 14.38
N SER A 138 -1.62 -12.97 14.56
CA SER A 138 -2.39 -13.08 15.81
C SER A 138 -2.90 -14.50 16.06
N LEU A 139 -3.42 -15.17 15.01
CA LEU A 139 -3.88 -16.55 15.11
C LEU A 139 -2.73 -17.53 15.40
N GLN A 140 -1.54 -17.28 14.84
CA GLN A 140 -0.34 -18.07 15.15
C GLN A 140 0.07 -17.91 16.62
N ASN A 141 0.05 -16.68 17.14
CA ASN A 141 0.37 -16.41 18.54
C ASN A 141 -0.64 -17.06 19.48
N GLU A 142 -1.95 -16.92 19.20
CA GLU A 142 -3.01 -17.55 19.99
C GLU A 142 -2.86 -19.08 20.00
N LYS A 143 -2.59 -19.69 18.83
CA LYS A 143 -2.33 -21.13 18.72
C LYS A 143 -1.09 -21.55 19.53
N LEU A 144 0.00 -20.78 19.45
CA LEU A 144 1.23 -21.07 20.18
C LEU A 144 1.01 -20.98 21.69
N GLU A 145 0.29 -19.96 22.16
CA GLU A 145 -0.08 -19.78 23.56
C GLU A 145 -0.96 -20.94 24.05
N ALA A 146 -1.96 -21.34 23.26
CA ALA A 146 -2.78 -22.52 23.57
C ALA A 146 -1.94 -23.81 23.65
N GLU A 147 -0.97 -23.99 22.76
CA GLU A 147 -0.05 -25.14 22.78
C GLU A 147 0.86 -25.14 24.01
N ILE A 148 1.38 -23.97 24.41
CA ILE A 148 2.17 -23.79 25.63
C ILE A 148 1.32 -24.13 26.86
N ASN A 149 0.11 -23.57 26.95
CA ASN A 149 -0.80 -23.82 28.06
C ASN A 149 -1.21 -25.30 28.15
N PHE A 150 -1.45 -25.95 27.01
CA PHE A 150 -1.72 -27.37 26.95
C PHE A 150 -0.55 -28.20 27.49
N LYS A 151 0.68 -27.93 27.02
CA LYS A 151 1.90 -28.62 27.51
C LYS A 151 2.16 -28.37 28.99
N ASN A 152 1.94 -27.15 29.48
CA ASN A 152 2.06 -26.82 30.90
C ASN A 152 1.05 -27.63 31.73
N SER A 153 -0.20 -27.75 31.26
CA SER A 153 -1.22 -28.56 31.94
C SER A 153 -0.89 -30.05 31.93
N GLU A 154 -0.34 -30.57 30.84
CA GLU A 154 0.12 -31.96 30.74
C GLU A 154 1.23 -32.24 31.74
N LEU A 155 2.25 -31.37 31.78
CA LEU A 155 3.35 -31.44 32.74
C LEU A 155 2.86 -31.37 34.20
N ALA A 156 1.94 -30.47 34.51
CA ALA A 156 1.36 -30.34 35.85
C ALA A 156 0.60 -31.61 36.27
N SER A 157 -0.19 -32.17 35.34
CA SER A 157 -0.92 -33.44 35.57
C SER A 157 0.05 -34.58 35.85
N SER A 158 1.07 -34.78 35.00
CA SER A 158 2.09 -35.80 35.22
C SER A 158 2.82 -35.62 36.55
N THR A 159 3.14 -34.38 36.93
CA THR A 159 3.77 -34.07 38.22
C THR A 159 2.86 -34.44 39.39
N MET A 160 1.58 -34.09 39.32
CA MET A 160 0.60 -34.43 40.35
C MET A 160 0.45 -35.95 40.50
N HIS A 161 0.46 -36.70 39.39
CA HIS A 161 0.46 -38.16 39.42
C HIS A 161 1.70 -38.73 40.13
N LEU A 162 2.89 -38.18 39.87
CA LEU A 162 4.13 -38.57 40.54
C LEU A 162 4.10 -38.25 42.05
N VAL A 163 3.64 -37.05 42.43
CA VAL A 163 3.48 -36.65 43.83
C VAL A 163 2.55 -37.61 44.56
N LYS A 164 1.34 -37.84 44.03
CA LYS A 164 0.34 -38.71 44.64
C LYS A 164 0.81 -40.15 44.79
N LYS A 165 1.57 -40.65 43.81
CA LYS A 165 2.22 -41.97 43.88
C LYS A 165 3.26 -42.00 45.02
N GLY A 166 4.10 -40.98 45.14
CA GLY A 166 5.06 -40.84 46.23
C GLY A 166 4.39 -40.79 47.61
N GLU A 167 3.29 -40.04 47.76
CA GLU A 167 2.51 -39.97 49.01
C GLU A 167 1.95 -41.33 49.42
N LEU A 168 1.39 -42.09 48.48
CA LEU A 168 0.87 -43.43 48.74
C LEU A 168 1.98 -44.38 49.20
N LEU A 169 3.15 -44.35 48.55
CA LEU A 169 4.29 -45.19 48.94
C LEU A 169 4.80 -44.82 50.34
N SER A 170 4.89 -43.53 50.65
CA SER A 170 5.25 -43.06 52.00
C SER A 170 4.24 -43.54 53.04
N LYS A 171 2.93 -43.43 52.75
CA LYS A 171 1.89 -43.87 53.67
C LYS A 171 1.94 -45.38 53.92
N ILE A 172 2.13 -46.19 52.88
CA ILE A 172 2.31 -47.65 53.00
C ILE A 172 3.54 -47.97 53.87
N LYS A 173 4.65 -47.25 53.65
CA LYS A 173 5.87 -47.41 54.44
C LYS A 173 5.66 -47.07 55.91
N ASP A 174 4.94 -46.00 56.21
CA ASP A 174 4.64 -45.58 57.59
C ASP A 174 3.74 -46.59 58.30
N GLU A 175 2.69 -47.08 57.62
CA GLU A 175 1.79 -48.13 58.15
C GLU A 175 2.55 -49.43 58.44
N LEU A 176 3.40 -49.89 57.49
CA LEU A 176 4.26 -51.06 57.70
C LEU A 176 5.26 -50.85 58.84
N SER A 177 5.83 -49.64 58.95
CA SER A 177 6.76 -49.28 60.04
C SER A 177 6.07 -49.24 61.39
N HIS A 178 4.80 -48.85 61.44
CA HIS A 178 3.99 -48.89 62.66
C HIS A 178 3.63 -50.33 63.03
N ALA A 179 3.25 -51.17 62.06
CA ALA A 179 2.97 -52.58 62.28
C ALA A 179 4.18 -53.34 62.84
N LEU A 180 5.40 -52.99 62.39
CA LEU A 180 6.66 -53.52 62.91
C LEU A 180 6.86 -53.31 64.42
N LYS A 181 6.25 -52.27 65.03
CA LYS A 181 6.39 -52.00 66.46
C LYS A 181 5.61 -52.98 67.35
N ASN A 182 4.62 -53.67 66.79
CA ASN A 182 3.68 -54.52 67.51
C ASN A 182 3.90 -56.02 67.23
N ILE A 183 5.00 -56.38 66.57
CA ILE A 183 5.32 -57.76 66.18
C ILE A 183 6.57 -58.18 66.95
N ASP A 184 6.49 -59.28 67.72
CA ASP A 184 7.64 -59.85 68.43
C ASP A 184 8.40 -60.91 67.61
N ASN A 185 7.82 -61.38 66.51
CA ASN A 185 8.44 -62.38 65.64
C ASN A 185 9.57 -61.77 64.79
N LYS A 186 10.83 -62.06 65.16
CA LYS A 186 12.04 -61.62 64.45
C LYS A 186 12.05 -61.94 62.95
N VAL A 187 11.49 -63.08 62.53
CA VAL A 187 11.44 -63.48 61.12
C VAL A 187 10.46 -62.58 60.35
N ALA A 188 9.27 -62.34 60.91
CA ALA A 188 8.29 -61.43 60.33
C ALA A 188 8.80 -59.98 60.25
N ILE A 189 9.52 -59.52 61.27
CA ILE A 189 10.18 -58.20 61.28
C ILE A 189 11.19 -58.09 60.13
N GLN A 190 12.00 -59.14 59.90
CA GLN A 190 12.99 -59.13 58.82
C GLN A 190 12.32 -59.15 57.43
N GLU A 191 11.26 -59.94 57.23
CA GLU A 191 10.52 -59.97 55.97
C GLU A 191 9.83 -58.63 55.67
N ILE A 192 9.15 -58.02 56.65
CA ILE A 192 8.54 -56.70 56.46
C ILE A 192 9.60 -55.62 56.21
N LYS A 193 10.76 -55.69 56.87
CA LYS A 193 11.89 -54.79 56.56
C LYS A 193 12.42 -54.97 55.14
N LYS A 194 12.47 -56.21 54.61
CA LYS A 194 12.81 -56.44 53.19
C LYS A 194 11.78 -55.82 52.26
N VAL A 195 10.49 -55.94 52.55
CA VAL A 195 9.42 -55.32 51.76
C VAL A 195 9.48 -53.79 51.79
N ILE A 196 9.68 -53.18 52.96
CA ILE A 196 9.90 -51.73 53.09
C ILE A 196 11.11 -51.28 52.28
N LYS A 197 12.18 -52.09 52.30
CA LYS A 197 13.40 -51.82 51.56
C LYS A 197 13.18 -51.97 50.05
N SER A 198 12.51 -53.01 49.57
CA SER A 198 12.20 -53.18 48.14
C SER A 198 11.27 -52.11 47.60
N VAL A 199 10.36 -51.58 48.42
CA VAL A 199 9.52 -50.42 48.08
C VAL A 199 10.33 -49.12 48.03
N SER A 200 11.44 -49.04 48.78
CA SER A 200 12.36 -47.89 48.77
C SER A 200 13.42 -47.99 47.66
N ASP A 201 13.74 -49.20 47.20
CA ASP A 201 14.74 -49.51 46.17
C ASP A 201 14.14 -49.59 44.75
N ASP A 202 12.93 -49.04 44.51
CA ASP A 202 12.27 -49.15 43.20
C ASP A 202 12.99 -48.32 42.12
N ASP A 203 13.91 -48.97 41.39
CA ASP A 203 14.62 -48.49 40.20
C ASP A 203 13.67 -47.91 39.11
N LYS A 204 12.35 -48.18 39.18
CA LYS A 204 11.35 -47.63 38.25
C LYS A 204 11.09 -46.13 38.44
N VAL A 205 11.31 -45.58 39.64
CA VAL A 205 11.14 -44.13 39.89
C VAL A 205 12.18 -43.32 39.10
N ASP A 206 13.38 -43.88 38.87
CA ASP A 206 14.43 -43.23 38.07
C ASP A 206 14.12 -43.23 36.56
N GLN A 207 13.47 -44.28 36.03
CA GLN A 207 13.04 -44.31 34.63
C GLN A 207 11.88 -43.35 34.34
N GLU A 208 10.89 -43.28 35.23
CA GLU A 208 9.81 -42.28 35.14
C GLU A 208 10.35 -40.85 35.28
N TRP A 209 11.40 -40.68 36.09
CA TRP A 209 12.10 -39.41 36.23
C TRP A 209 12.81 -38.97 34.97
N ASP A 210 13.52 -39.86 34.27
CA ASP A 210 14.18 -39.50 33.00
C ASP A 210 13.17 -39.10 31.92
N ALA A 211 12.00 -39.74 31.89
CA ALA A 211 10.90 -39.35 31.00
C ALA A 211 10.33 -37.97 31.38
N PHE A 212 10.11 -37.73 32.67
CA PHE A 212 9.67 -36.46 33.19
C PHE A 212 10.68 -35.33 32.91
N ALA A 213 11.97 -35.55 33.19
CA ALA A 213 13.01 -34.55 33.00
C ALA A 213 13.13 -34.13 31.53
N LYS A 214 13.00 -35.07 30.60
CA LYS A 214 12.94 -34.77 29.16
C LYS A 214 11.71 -33.95 28.77
N HIS A 215 10.55 -34.26 29.36
CA HIS A 215 9.32 -33.50 29.09
C HIS A 215 9.38 -32.09 29.69
N PHE A 216 9.86 -31.96 30.94
CA PHE A 216 10.10 -30.69 31.61
C PHE A 216 11.04 -29.79 30.81
N ASP A 217 12.16 -30.33 30.32
CA ASP A 217 13.16 -29.56 29.56
C ASP A 217 12.59 -28.98 28.26
N LYS A 218 11.73 -29.77 27.59
CA LYS A 218 11.02 -29.36 26.37
C LYS A 218 9.98 -28.25 26.62
N VAL A 219 9.43 -28.16 27.82
CA VAL A 219 8.46 -27.13 28.21
C VAL A 219 9.16 -25.87 28.75
N HIS A 220 10.29 -26.03 29.43
CA HIS A 220 11.01 -24.95 30.10
C HIS A 220 12.36 -24.63 29.45
N SER A 221 12.34 -24.31 28.15
CA SER A 221 13.45 -23.66 27.44
C SER A 221 14.84 -24.28 27.69
N ASP A 222 14.94 -25.61 27.67
CA ASP A 222 16.21 -26.34 27.88
C ASP A 222 16.93 -25.95 29.20
N PHE A 223 16.16 -25.70 30.27
CA PHE A 223 16.66 -25.39 31.60
C PHE A 223 17.70 -26.40 32.10
N VAL A 224 17.46 -27.71 31.94
CA VAL A 224 18.33 -28.77 32.43
C VAL A 224 19.66 -28.76 31.67
N VAL A 225 19.63 -28.52 30.35
CA VAL A 225 20.84 -28.33 29.53
C VAL A 225 21.62 -27.11 30.02
N SER A 226 20.95 -25.98 30.20
CA SER A 226 21.55 -24.71 30.65
C SER A 226 22.13 -24.83 32.07
N LEU A 227 21.41 -25.50 32.96
CA LEU A 227 21.81 -25.78 34.34
C LEU A 227 23.06 -26.64 34.38
N LYS A 228 23.11 -27.74 33.59
CA LYS A 228 24.28 -28.62 33.51
C LYS A 228 25.49 -27.92 32.87
N LYS A 229 25.26 -27.04 31.90
CA LYS A 229 26.32 -26.23 31.29
C LYS A 229 26.92 -25.24 32.28
N LYS A 230 26.08 -24.56 33.07
CA LYS A 230 26.51 -23.58 34.07
C LYS A 230 27.12 -24.22 35.33
N TYR A 231 26.60 -25.37 35.73
CA TYR A 231 27.04 -26.09 36.94
C TYR A 231 27.29 -27.58 36.65
N ALA A 232 28.37 -27.87 35.93
CA ALA A 232 28.73 -29.24 35.52
C ALA A 232 28.99 -30.21 36.70
N THR A 233 29.23 -29.68 37.91
CA THR A 233 29.50 -30.50 39.11
C THR A 233 28.25 -31.04 39.81
N LEU A 234 27.05 -30.67 39.35
CA LEU A 234 25.80 -31.10 39.98
C LEU A 234 25.57 -32.60 39.79
N THR A 235 25.19 -33.26 40.87
CA THR A 235 24.76 -34.67 40.87
C THR A 235 23.34 -34.79 40.30
N ALA A 236 22.95 -36.00 39.89
CA ALA A 236 21.59 -36.27 39.40
C ALA A 236 20.51 -35.80 40.39
N ASN A 237 20.66 -36.10 41.68
CA ASN A 237 19.72 -35.69 42.74
C ASN A 237 19.65 -34.17 42.94
N GLU A 238 20.76 -33.45 42.76
CA GLU A 238 20.77 -31.98 42.83
C GLU A 238 20.08 -31.36 41.61
N VAL A 239 20.23 -31.97 40.42
CA VAL A 239 19.47 -31.57 39.24
C VAL A 239 17.98 -31.81 39.45
N LYS A 240 17.58 -32.95 40.05
CA LYS A 240 16.17 -33.20 40.41
C LYS A 240 15.62 -32.13 41.33
N LEU A 241 16.39 -31.81 42.38
CA LEU A 241 16.03 -30.75 43.32
C LEU A 241 15.84 -29.40 42.60
N CYS A 242 16.72 -29.03 41.67
CA CYS A 242 16.58 -27.79 40.90
C CYS A 242 15.30 -27.76 40.06
N ILE A 243 14.96 -28.87 39.41
CA ILE A 243 13.74 -28.98 38.60
C ILE A 243 12.50 -28.80 39.48
N TYR A 244 12.41 -29.52 40.60
CA TYR A 244 11.28 -29.37 41.52
C TYR A 244 11.15 -27.96 42.10
N LEU A 245 12.27 -27.31 42.38
CA LEU A 245 12.27 -25.93 42.81
C LEU A 245 11.77 -25.00 41.72
N ARG A 246 12.21 -25.19 40.48
CA ARG A 246 11.74 -24.38 39.35
C ARG A 246 10.24 -24.59 39.05
N MET A 247 9.66 -25.71 39.45
CA MET A 247 8.21 -25.94 39.46
C MET A 247 7.47 -25.27 40.63
N ASN A 248 8.20 -24.55 41.49
CA ASN A 248 7.67 -23.92 42.69
C ASN A 248 7.05 -24.91 43.70
N LEU A 249 7.57 -26.15 43.77
CA LEU A 249 7.12 -27.13 44.75
C LEU A 249 7.61 -26.77 46.16
N SER A 250 6.77 -27.01 47.16
CA SER A 250 7.09 -26.83 48.56
C SER A 250 8.10 -27.87 49.05
N SER A 251 8.81 -27.57 50.14
CA SER A 251 9.77 -28.52 50.73
C SER A 251 9.12 -29.83 51.20
N LYS A 252 7.80 -29.82 51.45
CA LYS A 252 7.03 -31.01 51.82
C LYS A 252 6.75 -31.90 50.60
N GLU A 253 6.33 -31.32 49.48
CA GLU A 253 6.10 -32.05 48.23
C GLU A 253 7.41 -32.62 47.69
N ILE A 254 8.50 -31.86 47.75
CA ILE A 254 9.84 -32.32 47.35
C ILE A 254 10.29 -33.50 48.22
N ALA A 255 10.02 -33.45 49.53
CA ALA A 255 10.39 -34.53 50.45
C ALA A 255 9.69 -35.84 50.08
N GLN A 256 8.41 -35.78 49.73
CA GLN A 256 7.62 -36.92 49.27
C GLN A 256 8.16 -37.48 47.95
N LEU A 257 8.42 -36.61 46.97
CA LEU A 257 8.95 -37.00 45.66
C LEU A 257 10.35 -37.60 45.73
N MET A 258 11.21 -37.08 46.60
CA MET A 258 12.57 -37.56 46.78
C MET A 258 12.70 -38.69 47.81
N ASN A 259 11.60 -39.13 48.43
CA ASN A 259 11.57 -40.15 49.49
C ASN A 259 12.58 -39.86 50.63
N ILE A 260 12.65 -38.59 51.06
CA ILE A 260 13.49 -38.12 52.16
C ILE A 260 12.67 -37.30 53.14
N SER A 261 13.22 -37.01 54.33
CA SER A 261 12.55 -36.10 55.26
C SER A 261 12.57 -34.66 54.75
N VAL A 262 11.60 -33.84 55.19
CA VAL A 262 11.59 -32.38 54.92
C VAL A 262 12.91 -31.74 55.34
N ARG A 263 13.44 -32.14 56.50
CA ARG A 263 14.78 -31.71 56.97
C ARG A 263 15.89 -32.15 56.01
N GLY A 264 15.78 -33.32 55.39
CA GLY A 264 16.68 -33.78 54.32
C GLY A 264 16.62 -32.89 53.07
N VAL A 265 15.44 -32.37 52.72
CA VAL A 265 15.29 -31.39 51.63
C VAL A 265 15.96 -30.07 51.98
N GLU A 266 15.76 -29.54 53.20
CA GLU A 266 16.41 -28.31 53.66
C GLU A 266 17.95 -28.42 53.61
N ILE A 267 18.50 -29.54 54.09
CA ILE A 267 19.93 -29.82 54.03
C ILE A 267 20.41 -29.89 52.57
N SER A 268 19.62 -30.50 51.69
CA SER A 268 19.95 -30.58 50.27
C SER A 268 19.90 -29.21 49.58
N ARG A 269 18.94 -28.34 49.91
CA ARG A 269 18.87 -26.94 49.45
C ARG A 269 20.07 -26.12 49.92
N TYR A 270 20.47 -26.29 51.18
CA TYR A 270 21.66 -25.63 51.73
C TYR A 270 22.94 -26.08 51.02
N ARG A 271 23.12 -27.40 50.82
CA ARG A 271 24.26 -27.97 50.09
C ARG A 271 24.31 -27.47 48.65
N LEU A 272 23.15 -27.48 47.98
CA LEU A 272 23.01 -26.97 46.63
C LEU A 272 23.44 -25.50 46.56
N ARG A 273 22.91 -24.64 47.44
CA ARG A 273 23.25 -23.21 47.53
C ARG A 273 24.76 -22.99 47.69
N LYS A 274 25.41 -23.72 48.59
CA LYS A 274 26.88 -23.68 48.78
C LYS A 274 27.63 -24.10 47.52
N LYS A 275 27.17 -25.15 46.84
CA LYS A 275 27.83 -25.73 45.66
C LYS A 275 27.75 -24.84 44.43
N ILE A 276 26.64 -24.14 44.24
CA ILE A 276 26.43 -23.21 43.12
C ILE A 276 26.74 -21.75 43.47
N GLY A 277 27.27 -21.49 44.68
CA GLY A 277 27.82 -20.20 45.08
C GLY A 277 26.79 -19.08 45.34
N ILE A 278 25.57 -19.41 45.74
CA ILE A 278 24.51 -18.41 45.95
C ILE A 278 24.51 -17.90 47.40
N PRO A 279 24.45 -16.57 47.64
CA PRO A 279 24.32 -16.00 48.99
C PRO A 279 23.03 -16.42 49.70
N SER A 280 23.05 -16.40 51.04
CA SER A 280 21.89 -16.78 51.87
C SER A 280 20.63 -15.96 51.60
N GLU A 281 20.82 -14.72 51.16
CA GLU A 281 19.81 -13.68 50.96
C GLU A 281 19.09 -13.81 49.62
N VAL A 282 19.73 -14.45 48.64
CA VAL A 282 19.15 -14.67 47.32
C VAL A 282 18.25 -15.89 47.38
N ASN A 283 16.97 -15.71 47.04
CA ASN A 283 16.05 -16.83 46.94
C ASN A 283 16.52 -17.81 45.86
N LEU A 284 16.67 -19.08 46.25
CA LEU A 284 17.12 -20.13 45.35
C LEU A 284 16.17 -20.35 44.16
N PHE A 285 14.88 -20.12 44.35
CA PHE A 285 13.88 -20.16 43.28
C PHE A 285 14.13 -19.06 42.24
N ASP A 286 14.20 -17.80 42.69
CA ASP A 286 14.40 -16.64 41.82
C ASP A 286 15.71 -16.76 41.03
N HIS A 287 16.79 -17.23 41.68
CA HIS A 287 18.05 -17.48 40.98
C HIS A 287 17.93 -18.56 39.91
N LEU A 288 17.25 -19.67 40.21
CA LEU A 288 17.03 -20.73 39.22
C LEU A 288 16.18 -20.24 38.05
N MET A 289 15.25 -19.30 38.26
CA MET A 289 14.47 -18.66 37.20
C MET A 289 15.33 -17.85 36.24
N THR A 290 16.41 -17.22 36.69
CA THR A 290 17.33 -16.48 35.80
C THR A 290 18.14 -17.35 34.83
N ILE A 291 18.13 -18.68 35.05
CA ILE A 291 18.82 -19.65 34.18
C ILE A 291 17.87 -20.01 33.04
N ASP A 292 17.62 -19.07 32.14
CA ASP A 292 16.82 -19.31 30.94
C ASP A 292 17.70 -19.68 29.75
N GLY A 293 17.23 -20.58 28.88
CA GLY A 293 17.94 -21.03 27.68
C GLY A 293 18.12 -19.98 26.57
N ASN A 294 17.72 -18.72 26.79
CA ASN A 294 17.73 -17.64 25.79
C ASN A 294 18.71 -16.49 26.10
N SER A 295 19.86 -16.77 26.72
CA SER A 295 20.96 -15.79 26.78
C SER A 295 21.87 -15.88 25.55
N ALA A 296 21.31 -15.80 24.33
CA ALA A 296 22.06 -15.73 23.08
C ALA A 296 21.29 -15.04 21.95
N SER A 297 20.83 -13.81 22.17
CA SER A 297 20.59 -12.82 21.10
C SER A 297 20.31 -11.44 21.70
N ALA A 298 21.37 -10.76 22.12
CA ALA A 298 21.45 -9.31 22.11
C ALA A 298 22.49 -8.91 21.06
#